data_AF-A0AAU8MUV3-F1
#
_entry.id   AF-A0AAU8MUV3-F1
#
_cell.length_a   1.000
_cell.length_b   1.000
_cell.length_c   1.000
_cell.angle_alpha   90.00
_cell.angle_beta   90.00
_cell.angle_gamma   90.00
#
_symmetry.space_group_name_H-M   'P 1'
#
loop_
_entity.id
_entity.type
_entity.pdbx_description
1 polymer ?
#
loop_
_entity_poly.entity_id
_entity_poly.type
_entity_poly.pdbx_seq_one_letter_code
_entity_poly.pdbx_strand_id
1 'polypeptide(L)'
;MRIVTLLLAAILGWAVPGHAEQTDAAAASAKPKFDFSAQPFDGGNVGKLSWNIQLQRTVPGAAEFHLTKPRGVLLAAGGLTSTVPVLDLPVLGVLKGRYGLAGTITVGMQTRPMSVLIAPSKPDEPCQDAKKNTYANAVIVVIGDVKNPTHLLMGCGEFED
;
A
#
# COMPACT_ATOMS: atom_id res chain seq x y z
N MET A 1 39.18 -56.08 24.09
CA MET A 1 40.61 -55.85 23.77
C MET A 1 40.72 -55.37 22.33
N ARG A 2 41.63 -54.42 22.12
CA ARG A 2 42.11 -53.75 20.88
C ARG A 2 41.79 -54.49 19.57
N ILE A 3 41.42 -53.80 18.48
CA ILE A 3 42.39 -53.14 17.58
C ILE A 3 41.73 -51.96 16.84
N VAL A 4 42.47 -50.85 16.82
CA VAL A 4 42.28 -49.66 15.99
C VAL A 4 42.82 -49.97 14.59
N THR A 5 42.08 -49.66 13.54
CA THR A 5 42.67 -49.42 12.22
C THR A 5 42.01 -48.23 11.56
N LEU A 6 42.71 -47.10 11.61
CA LEU A 6 42.51 -45.94 10.76
C LEU A 6 42.85 -46.31 9.31
N LEU A 7 42.02 -45.88 8.36
CA LEU A 7 42.40 -45.78 6.96
C LEU A 7 42.05 -44.38 6.47
N LEU A 8 43.08 -43.53 6.48
CA LEU A 8 43.19 -42.29 5.72
C LEU A 8 43.18 -42.66 4.22
N ALA A 9 42.29 -42.06 3.44
CA ALA A 9 42.45 -41.94 2.00
C ALA A 9 42.27 -40.46 1.63
N ALA A 10 43.38 -39.82 1.30
CA ALA A 10 43.46 -38.47 0.77
C ALA A 10 44.09 -38.55 -0.62
N ILE A 11 43.32 -38.25 -1.68
CA ILE A 11 43.81 -37.80 -3.00
C ILE A 11 42.66 -36.95 -3.60
N LEU A 12 42.72 -35.61 -3.55
CA LEU A 12 43.30 -34.67 -4.53
C LEU A 12 42.59 -34.59 -5.90
N GLY A 13 42.02 -33.41 -6.17
CA GLY A 13 41.63 -32.90 -7.50
C GLY A 13 40.13 -32.52 -7.56
N TRP A 14 39.68 -31.30 -7.87
CA TRP A 14 40.29 -30.12 -8.48
C TRP A 14 39.82 -28.82 -7.80
N ALA A 15 40.66 -27.80 -7.89
CA ALA A 15 40.30 -26.42 -7.62
C ALA A 15 39.20 -25.97 -8.61
N VAL A 16 38.08 -25.47 -8.08
CA VAL A 16 37.22 -24.52 -8.79
C VAL A 16 37.33 -23.20 -8.03
N PRO A 17 38.10 -22.24 -8.54
CA PRO A 17 38.17 -20.92 -7.96
C PRO A 17 36.93 -20.13 -8.40
N GLY A 18 36.20 -19.56 -7.45
CA GLY A 18 35.32 -18.42 -7.66
C GLY A 18 34.14 -18.64 -8.61
N HIS A 19 32.94 -18.38 -8.12
CA HIS A 19 32.05 -17.34 -8.66
C HIS A 19 30.85 -17.33 -7.71
N ALA A 20 30.97 -16.48 -6.70
CA ALA A 20 29.82 -15.83 -6.16
C ALA A 20 29.23 -14.98 -7.30
N GLU A 21 28.11 -15.44 -7.85
CA GLU A 21 27.11 -14.63 -8.54
C GLU A 21 25.82 -15.07 -7.84
N GLN A 22 25.26 -14.38 -6.82
CA GLN A 22 24.95 -12.95 -6.81
C GLN A 22 24.80 -12.39 -8.22
N THR A 23 23.89 -13.02 -8.97
CA THR A 23 23.14 -12.28 -9.99
C THR A 23 22.26 -11.29 -9.23
N ASP A 24 22.86 -10.14 -9.01
CA ASP A 24 22.21 -8.86 -8.92
C ASP A 24 21.29 -8.73 -10.14
N ALA A 25 20.05 -9.20 -9.99
CA ALA A 25 18.95 -8.43 -10.53
C ALA A 25 18.57 -7.45 -9.41
N ALA A 26 19.43 -6.47 -9.15
CA ALA A 26 19.16 -5.10 -9.53
C ALA A 26 17.86 -5.01 -10.36
N ALA A 27 16.73 -5.17 -9.68
CA ALA A 27 15.52 -4.45 -10.03
C ALA A 27 15.98 -3.00 -9.95
N ALA A 28 16.49 -2.50 -11.07
CA ALA A 28 16.94 -1.15 -11.23
C ALA A 28 15.86 -0.32 -10.55
N SER A 29 16.26 0.35 -9.47
CA SER A 29 15.46 1.21 -8.62
C SER A 29 14.98 2.40 -9.45
N ALA A 30 14.19 2.12 -10.49
CA ALA A 30 13.41 3.08 -11.18
C ALA A 30 12.45 3.58 -10.12
N LYS A 31 12.80 4.73 -9.55
CA LYS A 31 11.97 5.43 -8.58
C LYS A 31 10.56 5.43 -9.17
N PRO A 32 9.57 4.88 -8.45
CA PRO A 32 8.22 4.76 -8.98
C PRO A 32 7.75 6.15 -9.40
N LYS A 33 7.14 6.23 -10.58
CA LYS A 33 6.67 7.51 -11.14
C LYS A 33 5.74 8.26 -10.19
N PHE A 34 4.99 7.51 -9.38
CA PHE A 34 4.05 8.02 -8.39
C PHE A 34 4.42 7.46 -7.01
N ASP A 35 5.50 7.94 -6.41
CA ASP A 35 5.97 7.49 -5.10
C ASP A 35 5.20 8.18 -3.97
N PHE A 36 4.65 7.41 -3.03
CA PHE A 36 3.92 7.94 -1.87
C PHE A 36 4.85 8.70 -0.91
N SER A 37 4.33 9.63 -0.13
CA SER A 37 5.14 10.35 0.86
C SER A 37 5.76 9.39 1.88
N ALA A 38 6.93 9.74 2.39
CA ALA A 38 7.54 9.03 3.51
C ALA A 38 6.79 9.26 4.83
N GLN A 39 6.09 10.39 4.94
CA GLN A 39 5.26 10.68 6.10
C GLN A 39 4.03 9.76 6.12
N PRO A 40 3.66 9.21 7.28
CA PRO A 40 2.38 8.52 7.42
C PRO A 40 1.25 9.48 7.07
N PHE A 41 0.26 8.96 6.34
CA PHE A 41 -1.03 9.61 6.22
C PHE A 41 -1.96 9.05 7.30
N ASP A 42 -2.55 9.91 8.11
CA ASP A 42 -3.67 9.59 9.01
C ASP A 42 -4.89 10.37 8.54
N GLY A 43 -5.96 9.67 8.21
CA GLY A 43 -7.18 10.30 7.74
C GLY A 43 -8.41 9.46 8.00
N GLY A 44 -9.53 9.89 7.45
CA GLY A 44 -10.81 9.26 7.70
C GLY A 44 -11.96 10.15 7.28
N ASN A 45 -13.16 9.81 7.74
CA ASN A 45 -14.31 10.67 7.57
C ASN A 45 -15.21 10.67 8.81
N VAL A 46 -16.08 11.67 8.86
CA VAL A 46 -17.22 11.72 9.78
C VAL A 46 -18.52 11.45 9.01
N GLY A 47 -19.45 10.75 9.63
CA GLY A 47 -20.77 10.49 9.03
C GLY A 47 -21.37 9.15 9.43
N LYS A 48 -22.42 8.73 8.70
CA LYS A 48 -23.12 7.45 8.93
C LYS A 48 -22.22 6.24 8.82
N LEU A 49 -21.20 6.30 7.96
CA LEU A 49 -20.17 5.27 7.79
C LEU A 49 -18.81 5.87 8.13
N SER A 50 -18.61 6.22 9.41
CA SER A 50 -17.34 6.76 9.89
C SER A 50 -16.24 5.70 9.92
N TRP A 51 -15.05 6.08 9.46
CA TRP A 51 -13.85 5.23 9.44
C TRP A 51 -12.58 6.08 9.52
N ASN A 52 -11.46 5.43 9.88
CA ASN A 52 -10.11 5.99 9.76
C ASN A 52 -9.25 5.09 8.88
N ILE A 53 -8.29 5.67 8.16
CA ILE A 53 -7.25 4.96 7.45
C ILE A 53 -5.90 5.54 7.83
N GLN A 54 -4.94 4.66 8.08
CA GLN A 54 -3.54 5.01 8.12
C GLN A 54 -2.86 4.42 6.90
N LEU A 55 -2.03 5.20 6.21
CA LEU A 55 -1.15 4.74 5.13
C LEU A 55 0.29 5.02 5.52
N GLN A 56 1.11 3.99 5.58
CA GLN A 56 2.52 4.10 5.92
C GLN A 56 3.35 3.56 4.75
N ARG A 57 4.20 4.40 4.16
CA ARG A 57 5.15 3.95 3.15
C ARG A 57 6.14 2.96 3.77
N THR A 58 6.32 1.81 3.13
CA THR A 58 7.28 0.78 3.53
C THR A 58 8.57 0.88 2.73
N VAL A 59 8.44 1.05 1.41
CA VAL A 59 9.53 1.30 0.45
C VAL A 59 9.03 2.24 -0.66
N PRO A 60 9.90 2.84 -1.48
CA PRO A 60 9.45 3.62 -2.64
C PRO A 60 8.44 2.82 -3.49
N GLY A 61 7.26 3.39 -3.68
CA GLY A 61 6.16 2.79 -4.45
C GLY A 61 5.37 1.70 -3.74
N ALA A 62 5.53 1.51 -2.44
CA ALA A 62 4.69 0.61 -1.65
C ALA A 62 4.33 1.22 -0.30
N ALA A 63 3.10 0.93 0.14
CA ALA A 63 2.60 1.37 1.44
C ALA A 63 1.77 0.27 2.09
N GLU A 64 1.79 0.21 3.41
CA GLU A 64 0.84 -0.55 4.21
C GLU A 64 -0.34 0.34 4.57
N PHE A 65 -1.54 -0.24 4.61
CA PHE A 65 -2.75 0.45 5.07
C PHE A 65 -3.38 -0.26 6.25
N HIS A 66 -3.94 0.53 7.16
CA HIS A 66 -4.74 0.06 8.29
C HIS A 66 -6.08 0.80 8.26
N LEU A 67 -7.18 0.09 7.95
CA LEU A 67 -8.53 0.63 7.94
C LEU A 67 -9.23 0.28 9.26
N THR A 68 -9.74 1.27 9.99
CA THR A 68 -10.35 1.08 11.30
C THR A 68 -11.68 1.83 11.44
N LYS A 69 -12.51 1.41 12.40
CA LYS A 69 -13.64 2.23 12.89
C LYS A 69 -13.13 3.32 13.86
N PRO A 70 -13.90 4.38 14.15
CA PRO A 70 -13.49 5.45 15.08
C PRO A 70 -13.07 4.99 16.49
N ARG A 71 -13.49 3.81 16.93
CA ARG A 71 -13.06 3.21 18.22
C ARG A 71 -11.80 2.34 18.11
N GLY A 72 -11.04 2.45 17.01
CA GLY A 72 -9.81 1.69 16.78
C GLY A 72 -10.03 0.22 16.38
N VAL A 73 -11.26 -0.21 16.14
CA VAL A 73 -11.55 -1.58 15.70
C VAL A 73 -11.04 -1.77 14.28
N LEU A 74 -10.05 -2.65 14.09
CA LEU A 74 -9.50 -2.99 12.79
C LEU A 74 -10.56 -3.62 11.89
N LEU A 75 -10.76 -3.03 10.71
CA LEU A 75 -11.62 -3.56 9.65
C LEU A 75 -10.80 -4.41 8.68
N ALA A 76 -9.62 -3.93 8.32
CA ALA A 76 -8.70 -4.61 7.42
C ALA A 76 -7.32 -3.93 7.44
N ALA A 77 -6.30 -4.68 7.04
CA ALA A 77 -4.96 -4.18 6.77
C ALA A 77 -4.34 -4.94 5.59
N GLY A 78 -3.30 -4.37 4.99
CA GLY A 78 -2.58 -5.01 3.90
C GLY A 78 -1.58 -4.09 3.21
N GLY A 79 -0.95 -4.59 2.15
CA GLY A 79 -0.02 -3.83 1.31
C GLY A 79 -0.69 -3.30 0.04
N LEU A 80 -0.25 -2.12 -0.39
CA LEU A 80 -0.61 -1.50 -1.65
C LEU A 80 0.66 -1.08 -2.40
N THR A 81 0.58 -1.10 -3.73
CA THR A 81 1.66 -0.69 -4.63
C THR A 81 1.24 0.51 -5.45
N SER A 82 2.21 1.37 -5.78
CA SER A 82 2.05 2.54 -6.63
C SER A 82 1.41 2.18 -7.97
N THR A 83 0.45 3.01 -8.39
CA THR A 83 -0.22 2.93 -9.68
C THR A 83 -0.46 4.33 -10.24
N VAL A 84 -0.96 4.40 -11.45
CA VAL A 84 -1.39 5.67 -12.07
C VAL A 84 -2.49 6.28 -11.20
N PRO A 85 -2.37 7.56 -10.79
CA PRO A 85 -3.32 8.21 -9.90
C PRO A 85 -4.56 8.69 -10.66
N VAL A 86 -5.25 7.75 -11.31
CA VAL A 86 -6.47 8.00 -12.08
C VAL A 86 -7.49 6.92 -11.76
N LEU A 87 -8.71 7.34 -11.42
CA LEU A 87 -9.86 6.44 -11.26
C LEU A 87 -10.97 6.90 -12.20
N ASP A 88 -11.42 6.03 -13.11
CA ASP A 88 -12.59 6.27 -13.94
C ASP A 88 -13.82 5.65 -13.27
N LEU A 89 -14.75 6.50 -12.85
CA LEU A 89 -15.91 6.12 -12.06
C LEU A 89 -17.19 6.52 -12.80
N PRO A 90 -18.18 5.62 -12.97
CA PRO A 90 -19.36 5.92 -13.78
C PRO A 90 -20.18 7.13 -13.32
N VAL A 91 -20.14 7.48 -12.03
CA VAL A 91 -20.93 8.57 -11.45
C VAL A 91 -20.11 9.85 -11.23
N LEU A 92 -18.80 9.72 -10.96
CA LEU A 92 -17.92 10.86 -10.67
C LEU A 92 -17.02 11.25 -11.85
N GLY A 93 -17.09 10.50 -12.95
CA GLY A 93 -16.20 10.64 -14.09
C GLY A 93 -14.76 10.26 -13.75
N VAL A 94 -13.81 10.83 -14.50
CA VAL A 94 -12.38 10.56 -14.33
C VAL A 94 -11.82 11.44 -13.23
N LEU A 95 -11.50 10.83 -12.09
CA LEU A 95 -10.81 11.46 -10.98
C LEU A 95 -9.30 11.33 -11.16
N LYS A 96 -8.59 12.44 -10.98
CA LYS A 96 -7.13 12.51 -11.02
C LYS A 96 -6.62 12.93 -9.66
N GLY A 97 -5.66 12.19 -9.16
CA GLY A 97 -5.01 12.45 -7.89
C GLY A 97 -3.53 12.76 -8.05
N ARG A 98 -2.90 13.03 -6.91
CA ARG A 98 -1.45 13.14 -6.79
C ARG A 98 -0.80 11.76 -6.66
N TYR A 99 -1.43 10.87 -5.91
CA TYR A 99 -0.94 9.52 -5.63
C TYR A 99 -2.02 8.48 -5.83
N GLY A 100 -1.63 7.35 -6.43
CA GLY A 100 -2.47 6.18 -6.65
C GLY A 100 -1.78 4.97 -6.06
N LEU A 101 -2.50 4.20 -5.25
CA LEU A 101 -2.08 2.93 -4.70
C LEU A 101 -3.13 1.88 -5.02
N ALA A 102 -2.72 0.66 -5.35
CA ALA A 102 -3.63 -0.44 -5.62
C ALA A 102 -3.11 -1.74 -4.99
N GLY A 103 -4.03 -2.63 -4.65
CA GLY A 103 -3.72 -3.93 -4.09
C GLY A 103 -4.98 -4.74 -3.85
N THR A 104 -4.96 -5.59 -2.83
CA THR A 104 -6.13 -6.34 -2.41
C THR A 104 -6.36 -6.17 -0.92
N ILE A 105 -7.62 -6.23 -0.52
CA ILE A 105 -8.07 -6.14 0.85
C ILE A 105 -8.92 -7.36 1.17
N THR A 106 -8.73 -7.93 2.35
CA THR A 106 -9.60 -8.98 2.85
C THR A 106 -10.47 -8.41 3.95
N VAL A 107 -11.78 -8.40 3.72
CA VAL A 107 -12.79 -7.96 4.70
C VAL A 107 -13.64 -9.16 5.06
N GLY A 108 -13.54 -9.62 6.32
CA GLY A 108 -14.09 -10.92 6.71
C GLY A 108 -13.43 -12.06 5.94
N MET A 109 -14.20 -12.84 5.19
CA MET A 109 -13.70 -13.98 4.39
C MET A 109 -13.59 -13.67 2.89
N GLN A 110 -13.75 -12.41 2.48
CA GLN A 110 -13.77 -12.03 1.06
C GLN A 110 -12.59 -11.13 0.73
N THR A 111 -11.76 -11.57 -0.21
CA THR A 111 -10.72 -10.74 -0.82
C THR A 111 -11.31 -9.94 -1.98
N ARG A 112 -11.00 -8.65 -2.02
CA ARG A 112 -11.47 -7.71 -3.03
C ARG A 112 -10.29 -6.86 -3.53
N PRO A 113 -10.28 -6.41 -4.79
CA PRO A 113 -9.34 -5.38 -5.21
C PRO A 113 -9.58 -4.10 -4.40
N MET A 114 -8.52 -3.37 -4.11
CA MET A 114 -8.56 -2.09 -3.43
C MET A 114 -7.76 -1.09 -4.25
N SER A 115 -8.32 0.10 -4.43
CA SER A 115 -7.63 1.26 -4.99
C SER A 115 -7.76 2.41 -4.02
N VAL A 116 -6.65 3.13 -3.83
CA VAL A 116 -6.58 4.36 -3.04
C VAL A 116 -6.07 5.46 -3.94
N LEU A 117 -6.79 6.57 -3.98
CA LEU A 117 -6.42 7.76 -4.71
C LEU A 117 -6.43 8.95 -3.75
N ILE A 118 -5.31 9.65 -3.62
CA ILE A 118 -5.27 10.95 -2.94
C ILE A 118 -5.47 12.03 -4.00
N ALA A 119 -6.60 12.73 -3.95
CA ALA A 119 -6.97 13.79 -4.87
C ALA A 119 -7.32 15.08 -4.12
N PRO A 120 -7.22 16.26 -4.74
CA PRO A 120 -7.77 17.48 -4.15
C PRO A 120 -9.27 17.35 -3.86
N SER A 121 -9.70 17.88 -2.72
CA SER A 121 -11.12 18.12 -2.43
C SER A 121 -11.66 19.19 -3.37
N LYS A 122 -12.98 19.26 -3.54
CA LYS A 122 -13.56 20.38 -4.30
C LYS A 122 -13.44 21.67 -3.49
N PRO A 123 -13.18 22.83 -4.13
CA PRO A 123 -13.02 24.11 -3.42
C PRO A 123 -14.21 24.52 -2.55
N ASP A 124 -15.42 24.18 -2.97
CA ASP A 124 -16.70 24.45 -2.29
C ASP A 124 -17.15 23.33 -1.33
N GLU A 125 -16.44 22.20 -1.33
CA GLU A 125 -16.75 21.02 -0.54
C GLU A 125 -15.46 20.44 0.06
N PRO A 126 -14.81 21.18 0.99
CA PRO A 126 -13.60 20.70 1.63
C PRO A 126 -13.94 19.48 2.50
N CYS A 127 -13.03 18.51 2.52
CA CYS A 127 -13.28 17.27 3.25
C CYS A 127 -12.97 17.45 4.75
N GLN A 128 -13.73 16.76 5.60
CA GLN A 128 -13.51 16.72 7.05
C GLN A 128 -13.18 15.30 7.55
N ASP A 129 -12.10 15.17 8.35
CA ASP A 129 -11.65 13.91 8.94
C ASP A 129 -12.48 13.50 10.19
N ALA A 130 -12.20 12.32 10.74
CA ALA A 130 -12.85 11.79 11.95
C ALA A 130 -12.66 12.67 13.21
N LYS A 131 -11.62 13.51 13.25
CA LYS A 131 -11.30 14.45 14.33
C LYS A 131 -11.93 15.84 14.11
N LYS A 132 -12.69 16.01 13.02
CA LYS A 132 -13.33 17.26 12.55
C LYS A 132 -12.38 18.31 11.98
N ASN A 133 -11.15 17.93 11.65
CA ASN A 133 -10.24 18.80 10.92
C ASN A 133 -10.61 18.82 9.43
N THR A 134 -10.51 19.99 8.82
CA THR A 134 -10.90 20.21 7.42
C THR A 134 -9.66 20.34 6.54
N TYR A 135 -9.64 19.62 5.40
CA TYR A 135 -8.51 19.54 4.49
C TYR A 135 -8.91 19.78 3.03
N ALA A 136 -7.99 20.35 2.25
CA ALA A 136 -8.13 20.57 0.82
C ALA A 136 -7.88 19.31 -0.04
N ASN A 137 -7.66 18.15 0.58
CA ASN A 137 -7.44 16.86 -0.09
C ASN A 137 -8.43 15.81 0.42
N ALA A 138 -8.77 14.85 -0.43
CA ALA A 138 -9.58 13.68 -0.16
C ALA A 138 -8.81 12.39 -0.53
N VAL A 139 -8.93 11.38 0.32
CA VAL A 139 -8.55 10.00 0.05
C VAL A 139 -9.80 9.25 -0.38
N ILE A 140 -9.80 8.84 -1.64
CA ILE A 140 -10.84 8.03 -2.24
C ILE A 140 -10.36 6.58 -2.18
N VAL A 141 -11.03 5.79 -1.37
CA VAL A 141 -10.82 4.35 -1.25
C VAL A 141 -11.95 3.64 -1.98
N VAL A 142 -11.59 2.84 -2.97
CA VAL A 142 -12.52 1.96 -3.68
C VAL A 142 -12.17 0.52 -3.34
N ILE A 143 -13.15 -0.24 -2.87
CA ILE A 143 -12.99 -1.66 -2.57
C ILE A 143 -13.95 -2.45 -3.45
N GLY A 144 -13.42 -3.24 -4.39
CA GLY A 144 -14.20 -4.03 -5.35
C GLY A 144 -14.18 -3.46 -6.77
N ASP A 145 -15.27 -3.68 -7.51
CA ASP A 145 -15.41 -3.22 -8.89
C ASP A 145 -15.54 -1.69 -8.95
N VAL A 146 -14.57 -1.02 -9.56
CA VAL A 146 -14.55 0.44 -9.78
C VAL A 146 -15.73 0.93 -10.63
N LYS A 147 -16.39 0.03 -11.37
CA LYS A 147 -17.62 0.32 -12.12
C LYS A 147 -18.88 0.31 -11.25
N ASN A 148 -18.79 -0.15 -10.00
CA ASN A 148 -19.89 -0.12 -9.05
C ASN A 148 -19.61 0.93 -7.94
N PRO A 149 -20.16 2.15 -8.07
CA PRO A 149 -19.79 3.27 -7.20
C PRO A 149 -20.33 3.16 -5.76
N THR A 150 -21.07 2.11 -5.42
CA THR A 150 -21.63 1.92 -4.07
C THR A 150 -20.59 1.67 -2.98
N HIS A 151 -19.32 1.48 -3.35
CA HIS A 151 -18.22 1.16 -2.45
C HIS A 151 -17.15 2.27 -2.35
N LEU A 152 -17.47 3.49 -2.79
CA LEU A 152 -16.58 4.62 -2.59
C LEU A 152 -16.63 5.05 -1.13
N LEU A 153 -15.49 4.89 -0.45
CA LEU A 153 -15.25 5.52 0.83
C LEU A 153 -14.41 6.76 0.58
N MET A 154 -14.98 7.91 0.86
CA MET A 154 -14.30 9.19 0.76
C MET A 154 -14.01 9.71 2.17
N GLY A 155 -12.77 10.12 2.37
CA GLY A 155 -12.29 10.72 3.61
C GLY A 155 -11.11 11.63 3.32
N CYS A 156 -10.44 12.13 4.34
CA CYS A 156 -9.33 13.05 4.23
C CYS A 156 -8.50 13.03 5.50
N GLY A 157 -7.34 13.65 5.40
CA GLY A 157 -6.38 13.70 6.48
C GLY A 157 -5.28 14.69 6.13
N GLU A 158 -4.41 14.90 7.09
CA GLU A 158 -3.23 15.73 6.88
C GLU A 158 -2.30 15.03 5.89
N PHE A 159 -1.93 15.78 4.86
CA PHE A 159 -0.95 15.34 3.88
C PHE A 159 -0.19 16.58 3.43
N GLU A 160 1.07 16.67 3.84
CA GLU A 160 1.93 17.80 3.49
C GLU A 160 2.25 17.79 1.98
N ASP A 161 2.43 19.01 1.45
CA ASP A 161 3.09 19.31 0.19
C ASP A 161 4.50 19.83 0.47
#